data_AF-A0A952WPI3-F1
#
_entry.id   AF-A0A952WPI3-F1
#
_cell.length_a   1.000
_cell.length_b   1.000
_cell.length_c   1.000
_cell.angle_alpha   90.00
_cell.angle_beta   90.00
_cell.angle_gamma   90.00
#
_symmetry.space_group_name_H-M   'P 1'
#
loop_
_entity.id
_entity.type
_entity.pdbx_description
1 polymer ?
#
loop_
_entity_poly.entity_id
_entity_poly.type
_entity_poly.pdbx_seq_one_letter_code
_entity_poly.pdbx_strand_id
1 'polypeptide(L)'
;MTTPIVRCAVYTRKSSEEGLDMAFNSLDAQREAGLDYIKSQKHQGWTAITTAYDDGGYSGGSTDRPGLQRLLDDINKGRIDVVVVYKVDRLSRSLADFAQLMQTFDEHNVSFVSVTQQFNTTTSMGRLTLNMLLSFAQFEREVAGERIRDKIAATKRKGVWVCGQPPLGYRLPREGDPDFILNDRTLRVIQPEAELIRLIFNGYLELGSLVDLAAKLNAEGHTTKHWVSSRGKEHGGRPLTAAFLYRVLTNPVYIGKIAHTRGRNNRSVPRHSEVYQGHHEPIVDQATWDQVHAKMGTIERESRQKWTHTHLLKGKIRTFEGHAMSPGSVQRPVSKRKDVCSARGADARRVVRYYVSQKAVKQGFKSCLIKTVNAAHIDDLVRGLVLDHLKNQHGADLRSQEPEARDRWVREVVHRVMVAPDRITVELVHTRIAACVDTARETGTNRPTHKANVPVPACPFTPEIDDRGQHLALTLHIQIKRHDGRRVLLSPEGQDLLTTITPDGCPVARDHLVRAVGLAFAWRRELLRTDHTVESVAQRAGLTATRVHAVLTLTQLSPVILRSILTGTLGATVTLADLLRAAQHLDWSRQA
;
A
#
# COMPACT_ATOMS: atom_id res chain seq x y z
N MET A 1 -48.60 17.17 31.97
CA MET A 1 -47.66 16.52 31.04
C MET A 1 -48.27 15.20 30.63
N THR A 2 -48.62 15.03 29.36
CA THR A 2 -49.17 13.77 28.83
C THR A 2 -48.09 12.70 28.86
N THR A 3 -48.33 11.62 29.60
CA THR A 3 -47.43 10.46 29.67
C THR A 3 -47.21 9.93 28.24
N PRO A 4 -45.97 9.78 27.76
CA PRO A 4 -45.71 9.27 26.42
C PRO A 4 -46.27 7.86 26.25
N ILE A 5 -46.86 7.57 25.08
CA ILE A 5 -47.40 6.24 24.75
C ILE A 5 -46.23 5.30 24.48
N VAL A 6 -46.15 4.20 25.23
CA VAL A 6 -45.13 3.16 25.08
C VAL A 6 -45.77 1.96 24.41
N ARG A 7 -45.31 1.59 23.20
CA ARG A 7 -45.90 0.50 22.40
C ARG A 7 -45.29 -0.85 22.77
N CYS A 8 -46.11 -1.74 23.31
CA CYS A 8 -45.68 -3.03 23.84
C CYS A 8 -46.09 -4.17 22.89
N ALA A 9 -45.13 -4.98 22.45
CA ALA A 9 -45.35 -6.21 21.70
C ALA A 9 -45.26 -7.43 22.64
N VAL A 10 -46.18 -8.38 22.50
CA VAL A 10 -46.14 -9.65 23.23
C VAL A 10 -45.64 -10.73 22.29
N TYR A 11 -44.56 -11.41 22.66
CA TYR A 11 -44.01 -12.53 21.90
C TYR A 11 -44.27 -13.85 22.62
N THR A 12 -44.83 -14.83 21.90
CA THR A 12 -45.17 -16.15 22.44
C THR A 12 -44.54 -17.28 21.64
N ARG A 13 -44.20 -18.38 22.33
CA ARG A 13 -43.58 -19.55 21.68
C ARG A 13 -43.97 -20.88 22.33
N LYS A 14 -44.19 -21.89 21.48
CA LYS A 14 -44.41 -23.30 21.85
C LYS A 14 -43.59 -24.19 20.91
N SER A 15 -42.82 -25.12 21.47
CA SER A 15 -41.95 -26.02 20.69
C SER A 15 -42.64 -27.25 20.12
N SER A 16 -43.87 -27.56 20.52
CA SER A 16 -44.66 -28.68 20.00
C SER A 16 -45.81 -28.16 19.15
N GLU A 17 -46.08 -28.85 18.04
CA GLU A 17 -47.24 -28.64 17.17
C GLU A 17 -48.53 -29.26 17.73
N GLU A 18 -48.42 -30.17 18.70
CA GLU A 18 -49.58 -30.84 19.30
C GLU A 18 -50.50 -29.86 20.03
N GLY A 19 -51.78 -29.85 19.69
CA GLY A 19 -52.80 -29.01 20.34
C GLY A 19 -52.68 -27.52 20.03
N LEU A 20 -52.14 -27.14 18.86
CA LEU A 20 -52.22 -25.77 18.35
C LEU A 20 -53.65 -25.41 17.87
N ASP A 21 -54.43 -26.40 17.41
CA ASP A 21 -55.80 -26.23 16.87
C ASP A 21 -56.90 -26.15 17.94
N MET A 22 -56.56 -26.26 19.23
CA MET A 22 -57.52 -26.15 20.33
C MET A 22 -57.95 -24.69 20.54
N ALA A 23 -59.20 -24.47 20.93
CA ALA A 23 -59.77 -23.13 21.14
C ALA A 23 -59.07 -22.28 22.23
N PHE A 24 -58.27 -22.92 23.09
CA PHE A 24 -57.38 -22.25 24.05
C PHE A 24 -56.10 -23.06 24.21
N ASN A 25 -54.96 -22.52 23.79
CA ASN A 25 -53.67 -23.20 23.83
C ASN A 25 -52.69 -22.50 24.79
N SER A 26 -51.50 -23.10 24.97
CA SER A 26 -50.47 -22.52 25.85
C SER A 26 -49.77 -21.27 25.29
N LEU A 27 -50.00 -20.89 24.03
CA LEU A 27 -49.62 -19.58 23.49
C LEU A 27 -50.62 -18.52 23.95
N ASP A 28 -51.92 -18.85 23.99
CA ASP A 28 -52.98 -17.95 24.45
C ASP A 28 -52.81 -17.60 25.93
N ALA A 29 -52.51 -18.59 26.77
CA ALA A 29 -52.20 -18.36 28.19
C ALA A 29 -50.95 -17.47 28.40
N GLN A 30 -49.92 -17.63 27.55
CA GLN A 30 -48.73 -16.76 27.58
C GLN A 30 -49.05 -15.33 27.15
N ARG A 31 -49.90 -15.20 26.12
CA ARG A 31 -50.34 -13.91 25.60
C ARG A 31 -51.17 -13.17 26.63
N GLU A 32 -52.16 -13.84 27.22
CA GLU A 32 -53.02 -13.27 28.26
C GLU A 32 -52.18 -12.75 29.43
N ALA A 33 -51.24 -13.55 29.93
CA ALA A 33 -50.31 -13.13 30.96
C ALA A 33 -49.46 -11.90 30.55
N GLY A 34 -49.02 -11.82 29.29
CA GLY A 34 -48.31 -10.66 28.75
C GLY A 34 -49.19 -9.41 28.64
N LEU A 35 -50.44 -9.56 28.19
CA LEU A 35 -51.41 -8.48 28.07
C LEU A 35 -51.82 -7.95 29.45
N ASP A 36 -52.04 -8.83 30.42
CA ASP A 36 -52.39 -8.45 31.79
C ASP A 36 -51.23 -7.75 32.48
N TYR A 37 -49.99 -8.18 32.22
CA TYR A 37 -48.82 -7.44 32.67
C TYR A 37 -48.79 -6.03 32.08
N ILE A 38 -49.02 -5.86 30.77
CA ILE A 38 -49.08 -4.54 30.12
C ILE A 38 -50.19 -3.67 30.73
N LYS A 39 -51.39 -4.24 30.97
CA LYS A 39 -52.50 -3.54 31.63
C LYS A 39 -52.11 -3.06 33.04
N SER A 40 -51.38 -3.87 33.80
CA SER A 40 -50.90 -3.48 35.14
C SER A 40 -49.94 -2.27 35.12
N GLN A 41 -49.22 -2.08 34.01
CA GLN A 41 -48.26 -0.99 33.81
C GLN A 41 -48.87 0.24 33.10
N LYS A 42 -50.21 0.34 33.02
CA LYS A 42 -50.90 1.46 32.35
C LYS A 42 -50.48 2.85 32.86
N HIS A 43 -50.10 2.96 34.13
CA HIS A 43 -49.60 4.21 34.73
C HIS A 43 -48.28 4.70 34.09
N GLN A 44 -47.52 3.83 33.44
CA GLN A 44 -46.29 4.15 32.70
C GLN A 44 -46.54 4.45 31.21
N GLY A 45 -47.79 4.52 30.76
CA GLY A 45 -48.16 4.79 29.37
C GLY A 45 -48.11 3.58 28.43
N TRP A 46 -48.00 2.36 28.97
CA TRP A 46 -47.87 1.13 28.18
C TRP A 46 -49.18 0.76 27.48
N THR A 47 -49.06 0.48 26.18
CA THR A 47 -50.19 0.11 25.30
C THR A 47 -49.79 -1.10 24.45
N ALA A 48 -50.58 -2.17 24.53
CA ALA A 48 -50.34 -3.37 23.73
C ALA A 48 -50.65 -3.12 22.24
N ILE A 49 -49.76 -3.55 21.35
CA ILE A 49 -49.99 -3.54 19.90
C ILE A 49 -50.88 -4.73 19.53
N THR A 50 -51.75 -4.55 18.53
CA THR A 50 -52.69 -5.60 18.06
C THR A 50 -52.03 -6.72 17.26
N THR A 51 -50.82 -6.49 16.72
CA THR A 51 -50.06 -7.46 15.93
C THR A 51 -49.60 -8.64 16.79
N ALA A 52 -49.95 -9.85 16.38
CA ALA A 52 -49.55 -11.09 17.03
C ALA A 52 -48.17 -11.57 16.55
N TYR A 53 -47.27 -11.85 17.49
CA TYR A 53 -45.95 -12.45 17.24
C TYR A 53 -45.85 -13.81 17.93
N ASP A 54 -46.32 -14.86 17.25
CA ASP A 54 -46.33 -16.22 17.80
C ASP A 54 -45.54 -17.18 16.93
N ASP A 55 -44.85 -18.10 17.60
CA ASP A 55 -44.12 -19.20 16.98
C ASP A 55 -44.54 -20.54 17.61
N GLY A 56 -45.45 -21.26 16.94
CA GLY A 56 -45.84 -22.64 17.27
C GLY A 56 -45.03 -23.67 16.48
N GLY A 57 -44.56 -24.74 17.12
CA GLY A 57 -43.72 -25.77 16.49
C GLY A 57 -42.22 -25.42 16.38
N TYR A 58 -41.80 -24.23 16.82
CA TYR A 58 -40.42 -23.77 16.68
C TYR A 58 -39.57 -23.95 17.95
N SER A 59 -38.35 -24.47 17.75
CA SER A 59 -37.36 -24.68 18.82
C SER A 59 -36.74 -23.37 19.30
N GLY A 60 -36.55 -23.27 20.61
CA GLY A 60 -35.87 -22.16 21.29
C GLY A 60 -34.37 -22.01 20.97
N GLY A 61 -33.76 -22.93 20.21
CA GLY A 61 -32.33 -22.96 19.92
C GLY A 61 -31.90 -22.37 18.56
N SER A 62 -32.84 -21.88 17.74
CA SER A 62 -32.55 -21.18 16.47
C SER A 62 -33.26 -19.84 16.44
N THR A 63 -32.64 -18.80 15.88
CA THR A 63 -33.24 -17.48 15.65
C THR A 63 -34.01 -17.38 14.32
N ASP A 64 -33.95 -18.42 13.49
CA ASP A 64 -34.69 -18.49 12.23
C ASP A 64 -36.14 -18.93 12.50
N ARG A 65 -36.98 -17.98 12.89
CA ARG A 65 -38.40 -18.20 13.21
C ARG A 65 -39.27 -17.07 12.63
N PRO A 66 -40.40 -17.37 12.00
CA PRO A 66 -41.21 -16.37 11.30
C PRO A 66 -41.83 -15.32 12.23
N GLY A 67 -42.26 -15.67 13.44
CA GLY A 67 -42.79 -14.74 14.44
C GLY A 67 -41.69 -13.82 14.99
N LEU A 68 -40.54 -14.39 15.34
CA LEU A 68 -39.38 -13.62 15.82
C LEU A 68 -38.79 -12.69 14.76
N GLN A 69 -38.68 -13.12 13.50
CA GLN A 69 -38.18 -12.28 12.40
C GLN A 69 -39.11 -11.09 12.13
N ARG A 70 -40.43 -11.33 12.12
CA ARG A 70 -41.42 -10.23 12.02
C ARG A 70 -41.31 -9.24 13.17
N LEU A 71 -41.10 -9.72 14.40
CA LEU A 71 -40.88 -8.87 15.57
C LEU A 71 -39.63 -8.00 15.39
N LEU A 72 -38.51 -8.59 14.94
CA LEU A 72 -37.26 -7.87 14.69
C LEU A 72 -37.41 -6.82 13.57
N ASP A 73 -38.15 -7.14 12.51
CA ASP A 73 -38.42 -6.20 11.43
C ASP A 73 -39.24 -4.99 11.89
N ASP A 74 -40.25 -5.20 12.75
CA ASP A 74 -41.05 -4.11 13.30
C ASP A 74 -40.30 -3.30 14.36
N ILE A 75 -39.34 -3.91 15.07
CA ILE A 75 -38.37 -3.20 15.93
C ILE A 75 -37.45 -2.31 15.09
N ASN A 76 -36.89 -2.84 13.99
CA ASN A 76 -36.03 -2.07 13.08
C ASN A 76 -36.76 -0.88 12.44
N LYS A 77 -38.08 -1.00 12.24
CA LYS A 77 -38.96 0.09 11.76
C LYS A 77 -39.37 1.08 12.86
N GLY A 78 -38.92 0.89 14.10
CA GLY A 78 -39.25 1.74 15.25
C GLY A 78 -40.74 1.70 15.60
N ARG A 79 -41.41 0.56 15.42
CA ARG A 79 -42.85 0.39 15.70
C ARG A 79 -43.15 -0.14 17.11
N ILE A 80 -42.12 -0.59 17.82
CA ILE A 80 -42.19 -1.27 19.11
C ILE A 80 -41.21 -0.60 20.07
N ASP A 81 -41.63 -0.34 21.30
CA ASP A 81 -40.80 0.26 22.35
C ASP A 81 -40.49 -0.74 23.48
N VAL A 82 -41.36 -1.73 23.69
CA VAL A 82 -41.18 -2.77 24.72
C VAL A 82 -41.56 -4.14 24.17
N VAL A 83 -40.73 -5.15 24.41
CA VAL A 83 -41.01 -6.56 24.11
C VAL A 83 -41.30 -7.30 25.42
N VAL A 84 -42.46 -7.94 25.50
CA VAL A 84 -42.94 -8.70 26.66
C VAL A 84 -43.00 -10.18 26.32
N VAL A 85 -42.37 -11.01 27.16
CA VAL A 85 -42.39 -12.47 27.04
C VAL A 85 -42.79 -13.11 28.36
N TYR A 86 -43.43 -14.27 28.30
CA TYR A 86 -43.82 -15.00 29.51
C TYR A 86 -42.60 -15.43 30.36
N LYS A 87 -41.57 -15.99 29.69
CA LYS A 87 -40.29 -16.46 30.25
C LYS A 87 -39.15 -16.20 29.25
N VAL A 88 -37.92 -16.02 29.74
CA VAL A 88 -36.74 -15.78 28.88
C VAL A 88 -36.51 -16.92 27.88
N ASP A 89 -36.79 -18.17 28.28
CA ASP A 89 -36.67 -19.36 27.43
C ASP A 89 -37.62 -19.36 26.21
N ARG A 90 -38.65 -18.49 26.21
CA ARG A 90 -39.53 -18.29 25.06
C ARG A 90 -38.80 -17.56 23.94
N LEU A 91 -37.95 -16.60 24.28
CA LEU A 91 -37.15 -15.86 23.31
C LEU A 91 -35.98 -16.70 22.79
N SER A 92 -35.11 -17.18 23.68
CA SER A 92 -33.99 -18.05 23.32
C SER A 92 -33.57 -18.99 24.46
N ARG A 93 -33.10 -20.19 24.10
CA ARG A 93 -32.43 -21.14 25.01
C ARG A 93 -30.90 -20.99 25.01
N SER A 94 -30.34 -20.27 24.03
CA SER A 94 -28.91 -19.99 23.91
C SER A 94 -28.62 -18.62 24.53
N LEU A 95 -27.69 -18.57 25.49
CA LEU A 95 -27.28 -17.31 26.12
C LEU A 95 -26.65 -16.35 25.09
N ALA A 96 -25.90 -16.89 24.12
CA ALA A 96 -25.28 -16.10 23.06
C ALA A 96 -26.31 -15.46 22.13
N ASP A 97 -27.36 -16.19 21.77
CA ASP A 97 -28.41 -15.66 20.89
C ASP A 97 -29.30 -14.68 21.66
N PHE A 98 -29.57 -14.95 22.94
CA PHE A 98 -30.25 -14.01 23.82
C PHE A 98 -29.47 -12.69 23.94
N ALA A 99 -28.14 -12.77 24.15
CA ALA A 99 -27.25 -11.62 24.19
C ALA A 99 -27.29 -10.79 22.90
N GLN A 100 -27.27 -11.45 21.73
CA GLN A 100 -27.38 -10.77 20.43
C GLN A 100 -28.73 -10.06 20.27
N LEU A 101 -29.84 -10.73 20.60
CA LEU A 101 -31.18 -10.12 20.54
C LEU A 101 -31.30 -8.91 21.47
N MET A 102 -30.76 -9.02 22.69
CA MET A 102 -30.73 -7.91 23.64
C MET A 102 -29.90 -6.73 23.15
N GLN A 103 -28.76 -6.98 22.49
CA GLN A 103 -27.98 -5.92 21.86
C GLN A 103 -28.77 -5.22 20.75
N THR A 104 -29.45 -5.98 19.88
CA THR A 104 -30.32 -5.40 18.85
C THR A 104 -31.43 -4.55 19.46
N PHE A 105 -32.01 -4.98 20.58
CA PHE A 105 -33.05 -4.21 21.27
C PHE A 105 -32.48 -2.91 21.86
N ASP A 106 -31.30 -2.95 22.49
CA ASP A 106 -30.64 -1.76 23.06
C ASP A 106 -30.26 -0.74 21.97
N GLU A 107 -29.75 -1.21 20.82
CA GLU A 107 -29.43 -0.36 19.65
C GLU A 107 -30.66 0.39 19.12
N HIS A 108 -31.86 -0.19 19.26
CA HIS A 108 -33.14 0.41 18.84
C HIS A 108 -33.91 1.05 20.01
N ASN A 109 -33.31 1.20 21.19
CA ASN A 109 -33.95 1.71 22.42
C ASN A 109 -35.21 0.94 22.85
N VAL A 110 -35.27 -0.36 22.53
CA VAL A 110 -36.38 -1.25 22.90
C VAL A 110 -36.09 -1.91 24.25
N SER A 111 -37.04 -1.83 25.17
CA SER A 111 -36.92 -2.50 26.47
C SER A 111 -37.47 -3.92 26.43
N PHE A 112 -36.92 -4.80 27.27
CA PHE A 112 -37.29 -6.21 27.34
C PHE A 112 -37.79 -6.57 28.74
N VAL A 113 -38.88 -7.32 28.78
CA VAL A 113 -39.59 -7.69 30.01
C VAL A 113 -39.98 -9.15 30.00
N SER A 114 -39.68 -9.85 31.09
CA SER A 114 -40.25 -11.16 31.38
C SER A 114 -41.38 -11.06 32.42
N VAL A 115 -42.52 -11.72 32.16
CA VAL A 115 -43.70 -11.69 33.06
C VAL A 115 -43.45 -12.47 34.36
N THR A 116 -42.85 -13.66 34.27
CA THR A 116 -42.70 -14.56 35.43
C THR A 116 -41.34 -14.47 36.12
N GLN A 117 -40.40 -13.73 35.54
CA GLN A 117 -39.04 -13.57 36.07
C GLN A 117 -38.82 -12.07 36.32
N GLN A 118 -38.09 -11.71 37.39
CA GLN A 118 -37.76 -10.30 37.69
C GLN A 118 -36.69 -9.75 36.74
N PHE A 119 -36.96 -9.80 35.44
CA PHE A 119 -36.06 -9.37 34.39
C PHE A 119 -36.73 -8.26 33.58
N ASN A 120 -36.36 -7.02 33.90
CA ASN A 120 -36.89 -5.83 33.24
C ASN A 120 -35.77 -4.82 32.95
N THR A 121 -35.45 -4.64 31.67
CA THR A 121 -34.38 -3.74 31.22
C THR A 121 -34.76 -2.25 31.25
N THR A 122 -36.00 -1.90 31.64
CA THR A 122 -36.36 -0.50 31.96
C THR A 122 -35.74 -0.03 33.28
N THR A 123 -35.34 -0.95 34.16
CA THR A 123 -34.75 -0.65 35.47
C THR A 123 -33.22 -0.70 35.42
N SER A 124 -32.54 0.14 36.21
CA SER A 124 -31.07 0.14 36.33
C SER A 124 -30.51 -1.23 36.77
N MET A 125 -31.24 -1.94 37.64
CA MET A 125 -30.89 -3.29 38.09
C MET A 125 -30.99 -4.32 36.95
N GLY A 126 -32.05 -4.26 36.13
CA GLY A 126 -32.20 -5.16 34.98
C GLY A 126 -31.15 -4.92 33.89
N ARG A 127 -30.76 -3.65 33.66
CA ARG A 127 -29.64 -3.31 32.76
C ARG A 127 -28.30 -3.85 33.27
N LEU A 128 -28.05 -3.82 34.58
CA LEU A 128 -26.85 -4.42 35.17
C LEU A 128 -26.80 -5.94 34.95
N THR A 129 -27.90 -6.64 35.22
CA THR A 129 -27.99 -8.09 35.00
C THR A 129 -27.82 -8.47 33.52
N LEU A 130 -28.35 -7.66 32.61
CA LEU A 130 -28.15 -7.82 31.17
C LEU A 130 -26.67 -7.70 30.79
N ASN A 131 -25.97 -6.65 31.24
CA ASN A 131 -24.54 -6.46 30.97
C ASN A 131 -23.69 -7.62 31.52
N MET A 132 -24.08 -8.19 32.66
CA MET A 132 -23.43 -9.38 33.22
C MET A 132 -23.65 -10.61 32.31
N LEU A 133 -24.87 -10.85 31.82
CA LEU A 133 -25.17 -11.95 30.88
C LEU A 133 -24.43 -11.78 29.55
N LEU A 134 -24.35 -10.55 29.02
CA LEU A 134 -23.57 -10.22 27.83
C LEU A 134 -22.08 -10.56 28.03
N SER A 135 -21.53 -10.20 29.18
CA SER A 135 -20.13 -10.48 29.53
C SER A 135 -19.84 -11.98 29.56
N PHE A 136 -20.76 -12.81 30.09
CA PHE A 136 -20.64 -14.26 30.07
C PHE A 136 -20.75 -14.84 28.65
N ALA A 137 -21.68 -14.36 27.83
CA ALA A 137 -21.79 -14.79 26.44
C ALA A 137 -20.52 -14.47 25.63
N GLN A 138 -19.94 -13.28 25.86
CA GLN A 138 -18.67 -12.90 25.25
C GLN A 138 -17.53 -13.79 25.75
N PHE A 139 -17.44 -14.01 27.06
CA PHE A 139 -16.44 -14.90 27.66
C PHE A 139 -16.51 -16.31 27.08
N GLU A 140 -17.71 -16.90 26.96
CA GLU A 140 -17.89 -18.22 26.37
C GLU A 140 -17.43 -18.27 24.91
N ARG A 141 -17.75 -17.23 24.12
CA ARG A 141 -17.30 -17.11 22.72
C ARG A 141 -15.77 -17.03 22.63
N GLU A 142 -15.13 -16.29 23.53
CA GLU A 142 -13.67 -16.16 23.57
C GLU A 142 -13.00 -17.48 23.97
N VAL A 143 -13.51 -18.17 25.00
CA VAL A 143 -13.04 -19.49 25.45
C VAL A 143 -13.25 -20.55 24.37
N ALA A 144 -14.39 -20.54 23.68
CA ALA A 144 -14.63 -21.44 22.55
C ALA A 144 -13.63 -21.17 21.41
N GLY A 145 -13.37 -19.91 21.09
CA GLY A 145 -12.36 -19.52 20.10
C GLY A 145 -10.94 -19.92 20.48
N GLU A 146 -10.59 -19.91 21.77
CA GLU A 146 -9.33 -20.45 22.30
C GLU A 146 -9.25 -21.97 22.11
N ARG A 147 -10.28 -22.71 22.56
CA ARG A 147 -10.34 -24.17 22.40
C ARG A 147 -10.25 -24.62 20.94
N ILE A 148 -10.90 -23.89 20.02
CA ILE A 148 -10.81 -24.17 18.58
C ILE A 148 -9.38 -23.95 18.07
N ARG A 149 -8.72 -22.85 18.47
CA ARG A 149 -7.32 -22.58 18.10
C ARG A 149 -6.38 -23.66 18.64
N ASP A 150 -6.59 -24.11 19.87
CA ASP A 150 -5.80 -25.18 20.47
C ASP A 150 -6.01 -26.53 19.79
N LYS A 151 -7.26 -26.87 19.44
CA LYS A 151 -7.56 -28.05 18.62
C LYS A 151 -6.87 -27.98 17.26
N ILE A 152 -6.92 -26.83 16.58
CA ILE A 152 -6.23 -26.64 15.29
C ILE A 152 -4.71 -26.82 15.45
N ALA A 153 -4.12 -26.23 16.49
CA ALA A 153 -2.70 -26.37 16.77
C ALA A 153 -2.31 -27.83 17.08
N ALA A 154 -3.10 -28.52 17.91
CA ALA A 154 -2.90 -29.93 18.24
C ALA A 154 -3.04 -30.84 17.01
N THR A 155 -4.02 -30.61 16.14
CA THR A 155 -4.20 -31.41 14.93
C THR A 155 -3.10 -31.13 13.90
N LYS A 156 -2.60 -29.89 13.78
CA LYS A 156 -1.42 -29.59 12.96
C LYS A 156 -0.14 -30.24 13.50
N ARG A 157 0.02 -30.33 14.82
CA ARG A 157 1.11 -31.10 15.46
C ARG A 157 1.08 -32.57 15.09
N LYS A 158 -0.12 -33.14 14.97
CA LYS A 158 -0.36 -34.50 14.47
C LYS A 158 -0.21 -34.63 12.95
N GLY A 159 0.35 -33.63 12.25
CA GLY A 159 0.63 -33.73 10.82
C GLY A 159 -0.60 -33.75 9.90
N VAL A 160 -1.78 -33.39 10.40
CA VAL A 160 -3.05 -33.40 9.64
C VAL A 160 -3.39 -31.99 9.17
N TRP A 161 -3.92 -31.86 7.94
CA TRP A 161 -4.31 -30.58 7.38
C TRP A 161 -5.67 -30.11 7.93
N VAL A 162 -5.73 -28.90 8.48
CA VAL A 162 -6.97 -28.40 9.13
C VAL A 162 -7.51 -27.13 8.46
N CYS A 163 -6.69 -26.44 7.67
CA CYS A 163 -6.96 -25.06 7.26
C CYS A 163 -7.41 -24.95 5.81
N GLY A 164 -8.69 -24.63 5.60
CA GLY A 164 -9.21 -24.16 4.31
C GLY A 164 -8.85 -25.04 3.11
N GLN A 165 -8.71 -24.40 1.95
CA GLN A 165 -8.39 -25.09 0.70
C GLN A 165 -6.92 -25.54 0.65
N PRO A 166 -6.65 -26.81 0.31
CA PRO A 166 -5.29 -27.30 0.10
C PRO A 166 -4.52 -26.51 -0.96
N PRO A 167 -3.20 -26.33 -0.80
CA PRO A 167 -2.35 -25.66 -1.79
C PRO A 167 -2.35 -26.40 -3.14
N LEU A 168 -1.85 -25.72 -4.19
CA LEU A 168 -1.60 -26.32 -5.51
C LEU A 168 -0.70 -27.54 -5.36
N GLY A 169 -1.02 -28.67 -6.00
CA GLY A 169 -0.32 -29.94 -5.89
C GLY A 169 -1.03 -30.97 -4.99
N TYR A 170 -1.95 -30.51 -4.14
CA TYR A 170 -2.60 -31.36 -3.13
C TYR A 170 -4.13 -31.26 -3.15
N ARG A 171 -4.83 -32.32 -2.76
CA ARG A 171 -6.28 -32.31 -2.49
C ARG A 171 -6.62 -33.07 -1.22
N LEU A 172 -7.81 -32.83 -0.70
CA LEU A 172 -8.39 -33.69 0.33
C LEU A 172 -8.98 -34.96 -0.32
N PRO A 173 -9.07 -36.07 0.43
CA PRO A 173 -9.77 -37.28 0.00
C PRO A 173 -11.25 -36.95 -0.27
N ARG A 174 -11.84 -37.63 -1.26
CA ARG A 174 -13.25 -37.51 -1.61
C ARG A 174 -13.92 -38.88 -1.58
N GLU A 175 -15.23 -38.88 -1.38
CA GLU A 175 -16.04 -40.08 -1.47
C GLU A 175 -15.86 -40.72 -2.85
N GLY A 176 -15.41 -41.98 -2.87
CA GLY A 176 -15.01 -42.70 -4.10
C GLY A 176 -13.49 -42.93 -4.27
N ASP A 177 -12.63 -42.37 -3.42
CA ASP A 177 -11.20 -42.71 -3.40
C ASP A 177 -10.96 -44.12 -2.79
N PRO A 178 -9.97 -44.92 -3.27
CA PRO A 178 -9.72 -46.30 -2.81
C PRO A 178 -9.46 -46.47 -1.31
N ASP A 179 -9.00 -45.42 -0.63
CA ASP A 179 -8.72 -45.39 0.82
C ASP A 179 -9.50 -44.26 1.52
N PHE A 180 -10.72 -43.99 1.08
CA PHE A 180 -11.53 -42.92 1.67
C PHE A 180 -11.95 -43.28 3.10
N ILE A 181 -11.44 -42.52 4.07
CA ILE A 181 -11.91 -42.55 5.45
C ILE A 181 -12.71 -41.28 5.71
N LEU A 182 -13.92 -41.44 6.24
CA LEU A 182 -14.78 -40.31 6.59
C LEU A 182 -14.05 -39.37 7.57
N ASN A 183 -14.03 -38.08 7.25
CA ASN A 183 -13.32 -37.03 7.99
C ASN A 183 -11.79 -37.08 7.96
N ASP A 184 -11.19 -37.89 7.08
CA ASP A 184 -9.76 -37.82 6.86
C ASP A 184 -9.37 -36.50 6.18
N ARG A 185 -8.33 -35.87 6.71
CA ARG A 185 -7.77 -34.63 6.19
C ARG A 185 -6.28 -34.76 5.86
N THR A 186 -5.82 -35.97 5.58
CA THR A 186 -4.51 -36.17 4.94
C THR A 186 -4.51 -35.59 3.53
N LEU A 187 -3.43 -34.90 3.14
CA LEU A 187 -3.33 -34.33 1.80
C LEU A 187 -2.87 -35.42 0.82
N ARG A 188 -3.60 -35.57 -0.29
CA ARG A 188 -3.24 -36.44 -1.41
C ARG A 188 -2.64 -35.63 -2.55
N VAL A 189 -1.61 -36.18 -3.19
CA VAL A 189 -0.93 -35.53 -4.32
C VAL A 189 -1.79 -35.61 -5.57
N ILE A 190 -1.91 -34.51 -6.31
CA ILE A 190 -2.43 -34.48 -7.67
C ILE A 190 -1.23 -34.48 -8.61
N GLN A 191 -0.99 -35.57 -9.33
CA GLN A 191 0.20 -35.71 -10.19
C GLN A 191 0.41 -34.54 -11.19
N PRO A 192 -0.58 -34.10 -12.00
CA PRO A 192 -0.35 -32.99 -12.94
C PRO A 192 -0.07 -31.65 -12.24
N GLU A 193 -0.67 -31.39 -11.07
CA GLU A 193 -0.35 -30.18 -10.30
C GLU A 193 1.03 -30.30 -9.62
N ALA A 194 1.43 -31.51 -9.20
CA ALA A 194 2.71 -31.78 -8.58
C ALA A 194 3.87 -31.63 -9.55
N GLU A 195 3.69 -32.04 -10.82
CA GLU A 195 4.64 -31.78 -11.91
C GLU A 195 4.86 -30.29 -12.11
N LEU A 196 3.81 -29.48 -12.09
CA LEU A 196 3.93 -28.02 -12.16
C LEU A 196 4.72 -27.46 -10.96
N ILE A 197 4.53 -27.99 -9.75
CA ILE A 197 5.34 -27.59 -8.59
C ILE A 197 6.81 -27.95 -8.81
N ARG A 198 7.13 -29.16 -9.25
CA ARG A 198 8.52 -29.56 -9.55
C ARG A 198 9.14 -28.68 -10.63
N LEU A 199 8.36 -28.34 -11.68
CA LEU A 199 8.76 -27.41 -12.73
C LEU A 199 9.06 -26.00 -12.18
N ILE A 200 8.27 -25.50 -11.22
CA ILE A 200 8.52 -24.22 -10.57
C ILE A 200 9.83 -24.22 -9.79
N PHE A 201 10.12 -25.28 -9.02
CA PHE A 201 11.37 -25.38 -8.24
C PHE A 201 12.60 -25.47 -9.16
N ASN A 202 12.57 -26.36 -10.14
CA ASN A 202 13.68 -26.54 -11.09
C ASN A 202 13.86 -25.30 -11.98
N GLY A 203 12.77 -24.72 -12.50
CA GLY A 203 12.81 -23.51 -13.31
C GLY A 203 13.37 -22.30 -12.55
N TYR A 204 13.20 -22.21 -11.23
CA TYR A 204 13.85 -21.17 -10.42
C TYR A 204 15.36 -21.42 -10.24
N LEU A 205 15.77 -22.68 -10.09
CA LEU A 205 17.20 -23.05 -10.06
C LEU A 205 17.90 -22.74 -11.39
N GLU A 206 17.22 -22.94 -12.52
CA GLU A 206 17.74 -22.59 -13.86
C GLU A 206 17.77 -21.08 -14.10
N LEU A 207 16.64 -20.39 -13.99
CA LEU A 207 16.52 -18.98 -14.40
C LEU A 207 17.03 -17.99 -13.34
N GLY A 208 16.89 -18.32 -12.06
CA GLY A 208 17.22 -17.43 -10.94
C GLY A 208 16.35 -16.17 -10.80
N SER A 209 15.30 -16.03 -11.62
CA SER A 209 14.41 -14.87 -11.64
C SER A 209 12.95 -15.34 -11.56
N LEU A 210 12.25 -14.92 -10.50
CA LEU A 210 10.82 -15.25 -10.30
C LEU A 210 9.91 -14.62 -11.35
N VAL A 211 10.31 -13.48 -11.90
CA VAL A 211 9.52 -12.75 -12.90
C VAL A 211 9.61 -13.45 -14.26
N ASP A 212 10.82 -13.85 -14.66
CA ASP A 212 11.04 -14.55 -15.91
C ASP A 212 10.44 -15.97 -15.85
N LEU A 213 10.53 -16.65 -14.70
CA LEU A 213 9.87 -17.92 -14.48
C LEU A 213 8.34 -17.79 -14.59
N ALA A 214 7.73 -16.76 -13.98
CA ALA A 214 6.30 -16.52 -14.12
C ALA A 214 5.91 -16.27 -15.58
N ALA A 215 6.70 -15.50 -16.33
CA ALA A 215 6.45 -15.24 -17.74
C ALA A 215 6.52 -16.53 -18.59
N LYS A 216 7.53 -17.38 -18.36
CA LYS A 216 7.67 -18.68 -19.04
C LYS A 216 6.46 -19.59 -18.77
N LEU A 217 6.11 -19.79 -17.50
CA LEU A 217 5.00 -20.66 -17.11
C LEU A 217 3.64 -20.15 -17.62
N ASN A 218 3.44 -18.83 -17.65
CA ASN A 218 2.23 -18.25 -18.23
C ASN A 218 2.17 -18.42 -19.75
N ALA A 219 3.30 -18.37 -20.45
CA ALA A 219 3.38 -18.63 -21.89
C ALA A 219 3.08 -20.10 -22.24
N GLU A 220 3.45 -21.01 -21.35
CA GLU A 220 3.13 -22.45 -21.41
C GLU A 220 1.66 -22.76 -20.99
N GLY A 221 0.89 -21.74 -20.59
CA GLY A 221 -0.53 -21.87 -20.26
C GLY A 221 -0.82 -22.30 -18.81
N HIS A 222 0.18 -22.34 -17.93
CA HIS A 222 -0.02 -22.71 -16.53
C HIS A 222 -0.71 -21.59 -15.73
N THR A 223 -1.66 -21.97 -14.87
CA THR A 223 -2.45 -21.03 -14.06
C THR A 223 -2.49 -21.42 -12.58
N THR A 224 -3.01 -20.53 -11.73
CA THR A 224 -3.28 -20.85 -10.33
C THR A 224 -4.40 -21.89 -10.21
N LYS A 225 -4.31 -22.78 -9.21
CA LYS A 225 -5.30 -23.80 -8.90
C LYS A 225 -6.76 -23.33 -9.05
N HIS A 226 -7.50 -24.00 -9.91
CA HIS A 226 -8.93 -23.80 -10.12
C HIS A 226 -9.75 -24.71 -9.19
N TRP A 227 -10.75 -24.16 -8.49
CA TRP A 227 -11.65 -24.92 -7.63
C TRP A 227 -12.99 -24.21 -7.45
N VAL A 228 -14.04 -24.99 -7.20
CA VAL A 228 -15.39 -24.50 -6.91
C VAL A 228 -15.68 -24.67 -5.43
N SER A 229 -16.17 -23.61 -4.79
CA SER A 229 -16.59 -23.65 -3.39
C SER A 229 -17.88 -24.45 -3.20
N SER A 230 -18.16 -24.88 -1.98
CA SER A 230 -19.43 -25.55 -1.63
C SER A 230 -20.68 -24.70 -1.92
N ARG A 231 -20.51 -23.38 -2.10
CA ARG A 231 -21.56 -22.42 -2.48
C ARG A 231 -21.63 -22.18 -3.99
N GLY A 232 -20.99 -23.00 -4.81
CA GLY A 232 -21.01 -22.90 -6.28
C GLY A 232 -20.15 -21.78 -6.88
N LYS A 233 -19.40 -21.02 -6.06
CA LYS A 233 -18.53 -19.95 -6.57
C LYS A 233 -17.19 -20.49 -7.07
N GLU A 234 -16.81 -20.13 -8.28
CA GLU A 234 -15.51 -20.47 -8.88
C GLU A 234 -14.38 -19.60 -8.33
N HIS A 235 -13.23 -20.22 -8.11
CA HIS A 235 -12.01 -19.60 -7.60
C HIS A 235 -10.79 -20.13 -8.35
N GLY A 236 -9.81 -19.26 -8.63
CA GLY A 236 -8.56 -19.65 -9.28
C GLY A 236 -8.50 -19.28 -10.75
N GLY A 237 -7.71 -20.03 -11.54
CA GLY A 237 -7.55 -19.83 -12.99
C GLY A 237 -6.83 -18.53 -13.40
N ARG A 238 -6.13 -17.87 -12.47
CA ARG A 238 -5.40 -16.62 -12.73
C ARG A 238 -3.98 -16.88 -13.24
N PRO A 239 -3.38 -15.94 -13.98
CA PRO A 239 -1.98 -16.04 -14.36
C PRO A 239 -1.07 -16.08 -13.14
N LEU A 240 0.01 -16.86 -13.24
CA LEU A 240 1.03 -16.99 -12.23
C LEU A 240 1.80 -15.68 -12.09
N THR A 241 2.01 -15.24 -10.86
CA THR A 241 2.76 -14.00 -10.55
C THR A 241 4.00 -14.33 -9.74
N ALA A 242 5.04 -13.50 -9.81
CA ALA A 242 6.25 -13.67 -9.01
C ALA A 242 5.96 -13.79 -7.49
N ALA A 243 4.95 -13.06 -6.99
CA ALA A 243 4.52 -13.15 -5.59
C ALA A 243 3.87 -14.50 -5.25
N PHE A 244 3.11 -15.08 -6.19
CA PHE A 244 2.55 -16.42 -6.03
C PHE A 244 3.66 -17.47 -6.03
N LEU A 245 4.60 -17.39 -6.97
CA LEU A 245 5.76 -18.30 -7.04
C LEU A 245 6.61 -18.23 -5.77
N TYR A 246 6.89 -17.02 -5.27
CA TYR A 246 7.59 -16.85 -3.99
C TYR A 246 6.86 -17.56 -2.84
N ARG A 247 5.53 -17.43 -2.77
CA ARG A 247 4.72 -18.13 -1.76
C ARG A 247 4.76 -19.65 -1.93
N VAL A 248 4.84 -20.16 -3.15
CA VAL A 248 5.02 -21.60 -3.42
C VAL A 248 6.40 -22.06 -2.92
N LEU A 249 7.47 -21.36 -3.32
CA LEU A 249 8.85 -21.70 -2.96
C LEU A 249 9.15 -21.59 -1.47
N THR A 250 8.37 -20.82 -0.70
CA THR A 250 8.55 -20.63 0.75
C THR A 250 7.57 -21.44 1.61
N ASN A 251 6.64 -22.18 1.00
CA ASN A 251 5.68 -22.97 1.75
C ASN A 251 6.20 -24.38 2.08
N PRO A 252 6.44 -24.73 3.37
CA PRO A 252 7.04 -26.00 3.76
C PRO A 252 6.12 -27.22 3.52
N VAL A 253 4.87 -27.02 3.10
CA VAL A 253 3.97 -28.13 2.73
C VAL A 253 4.57 -28.98 1.61
N TYR A 254 5.32 -28.38 0.69
CA TYR A 254 5.91 -29.11 -0.44
C TYR A 254 7.01 -30.10 -0.07
N ILE A 255 7.62 -29.94 1.13
CA ILE A 255 8.61 -30.87 1.70
C ILE A 255 8.01 -31.77 2.78
N GLY A 256 6.68 -31.98 2.76
CA GLY A 256 6.02 -32.88 3.71
C GLY A 256 5.81 -32.28 5.11
N LYS A 257 5.91 -30.95 5.28
CA LYS A 257 5.81 -30.30 6.60
C LYS A 257 4.64 -29.31 6.68
N ILE A 258 3.96 -29.25 7.82
CA ILE A 258 2.83 -28.33 8.04
C ILE A 258 3.26 -27.18 8.93
N ALA A 259 3.15 -25.95 8.43
CA ALA A 259 3.41 -24.75 9.21
C ALA A 259 2.19 -24.33 10.05
N HIS A 260 2.47 -23.98 11.31
CA HIS A 260 1.57 -23.33 12.23
C HIS A 260 2.13 -21.95 12.57
N THR A 261 1.46 -20.90 12.10
CA THR A 261 1.82 -19.53 12.43
C THR A 261 0.90 -19.05 13.54
N ARG A 262 1.47 -18.74 14.71
CA ARG A 262 0.74 -18.08 15.82
C ARG A 262 0.73 -16.57 15.56
N GLY A 263 -0.45 -15.97 15.45
CA GLY A 263 -0.58 -14.52 15.32
C GLY A 263 -2.03 -14.06 15.38
N ARG A 264 -2.32 -13.06 16.23
CA ARG A 264 -3.67 -12.50 16.42
C ARG A 264 -4.04 -11.46 15.35
N ASN A 265 -3.06 -10.90 14.63
CA ASN A 265 -3.24 -10.03 13.47
C ASN A 265 -1.88 -9.83 12.78
N ASN A 266 -1.91 -9.56 11.47
CA ASN A 266 -0.76 -9.50 10.56
C ASN A 266 0.22 -8.32 10.79
N ARG A 267 0.32 -7.73 12.00
CA ARG A 267 0.99 -6.42 12.18
C ARG A 267 1.98 -6.21 13.34
N SER A 268 2.11 -7.04 14.38
CA SER A 268 2.93 -6.54 15.53
C SER A 268 3.66 -7.50 16.48
N VAL A 269 3.75 -8.81 16.24
CA VAL A 269 4.54 -9.73 17.11
C VAL A 269 5.25 -10.78 16.22
N PRO A 270 6.48 -11.23 16.54
CA PRO A 270 7.31 -12.01 15.61
C PRO A 270 6.62 -13.29 15.12
N ARG A 271 6.68 -13.56 13.80
CA ARG A 271 6.29 -14.84 13.17
C ARG A 271 7.20 -15.96 13.68
N HIS A 272 6.93 -16.52 14.84
CA HIS A 272 7.38 -17.88 15.14
C HIS A 272 6.41 -18.82 14.45
N SER A 273 6.80 -19.26 13.25
CA SER A 273 6.12 -20.33 12.55
C SER A 273 6.70 -21.64 13.05
N GLU A 274 5.93 -22.36 13.86
CA GLU A 274 6.26 -23.73 14.26
C GLU A 274 6.00 -24.63 13.03
N VAL A 275 6.92 -25.54 12.73
CA VAL A 275 6.81 -26.44 11.59
C VAL A 275 6.76 -27.87 12.11
N TYR A 276 5.72 -28.61 11.74
CA TYR A 276 5.47 -29.98 12.16
C TYR A 276 5.58 -30.94 10.99
N GLN A 277 5.93 -32.20 11.24
CA GLN A 277 5.95 -33.23 10.21
C GLN A 277 4.51 -33.54 9.77
N GLY A 278 4.22 -33.44 8.48
CA GLY A 278 2.94 -33.79 7.87
C GLY A 278 2.85 -35.29 7.58
N HIS A 279 1.63 -35.82 7.56
CA HIS A 279 1.36 -37.20 7.13
C HIS A 279 1.27 -37.34 5.60
N HIS A 280 1.38 -36.24 4.87
CA HIS A 280 1.27 -36.22 3.41
C HIS A 280 2.63 -36.42 2.73
N GLU A 281 2.58 -36.96 1.52
CA GLU A 281 3.78 -37.19 0.71
C GLU A 281 4.40 -35.86 0.24
N PRO A 282 5.73 -35.68 0.37
CA PRO A 282 6.42 -34.51 -0.17
C PRO A 282 6.40 -34.52 -1.71
N ILE A 283 6.14 -33.37 -2.33
CA ILE A 283 6.24 -33.21 -3.79
C ILE A 283 7.69 -32.92 -4.22
N VAL A 284 8.45 -32.26 -3.35
CA VAL A 284 9.82 -31.78 -3.59
C VAL A 284 10.75 -32.34 -2.50
N ASP A 285 11.93 -32.78 -2.93
CA ASP A 285 12.97 -33.29 -2.03
C ASP A 285 13.60 -32.17 -1.19
N GLN A 286 14.06 -32.52 0.01
CA GLN A 286 14.71 -31.58 0.92
C GLN A 286 15.96 -30.93 0.29
N ALA A 287 16.73 -31.68 -0.52
CA ALA A 287 17.92 -31.16 -1.19
C ALA A 287 17.59 -30.03 -2.18
N THR A 288 16.56 -30.20 -3.02
CA THR A 288 16.11 -29.18 -3.98
C THR A 288 15.58 -27.94 -3.27
N TRP A 289 14.85 -28.14 -2.17
CA TRP A 289 14.37 -27.04 -1.32
C TRP A 289 15.52 -26.20 -0.76
N ASP A 290 16.54 -26.85 -0.20
CA ASP A 290 17.67 -26.18 0.42
C ASP A 290 18.49 -25.37 -0.60
N GLN A 291 18.67 -25.89 -1.83
CA GLN A 291 19.32 -25.17 -2.92
C GLN A 291 18.57 -23.88 -3.32
N VAL A 292 17.24 -23.97 -3.44
CA VAL A 292 16.40 -22.80 -3.76
C VAL A 292 16.50 -21.73 -2.67
N HIS A 293 16.44 -22.13 -1.40
CA HIS A 293 16.55 -21.22 -0.28
C HIS A 293 17.95 -20.59 -0.13
N ALA A 294 19.02 -21.35 -0.41
CA ALA A 294 20.37 -20.81 -0.45
C ALA A 294 20.48 -19.70 -1.53
N LYS A 295 19.92 -19.93 -2.72
CA LYS A 295 19.89 -18.95 -3.81
C LYS A 295 19.07 -17.70 -3.45
N MET A 296 17.91 -17.85 -2.80
CA MET A 296 17.09 -16.72 -2.33
C MET A 296 17.76 -15.91 -1.20
N GLY A 297 18.43 -16.60 -0.26
CA GLY A 297 19.09 -15.96 0.89
C GLY A 297 20.23 -15.02 0.50
N THR A 298 20.95 -15.34 -0.57
CA THR A 298 22.00 -14.47 -1.14
C THR A 298 21.42 -13.15 -1.66
N ILE A 299 20.27 -13.19 -2.33
CA ILE A 299 19.59 -12.01 -2.90
C ILE A 299 19.02 -11.11 -1.79
N GLU A 300 18.42 -11.67 -0.75
CA GLU A 300 17.86 -10.85 0.35
C GLU A 300 18.92 -10.09 1.13
N ARG A 301 20.10 -10.68 1.35
CA ARG A 301 21.21 -10.04 2.09
C ARG A 301 21.75 -8.79 1.40
N GLU A 302 21.73 -8.75 0.07
CA GLU A 302 22.14 -7.58 -0.71
C GLU A 302 21.12 -6.42 -0.63
N SER A 303 19.86 -6.69 -0.28
CA SER A 303 18.75 -5.73 -0.37
C SER A 303 18.43 -4.96 0.92
N ARG A 304 18.95 -5.37 2.07
CA ARG A 304 18.55 -4.83 3.39
C ARG A 304 19.42 -3.63 3.82
N GLN A 305 19.28 -2.49 3.15
CA GLN A 305 19.68 -1.19 3.73
C GLN A 305 18.46 -0.41 4.22
N LYS A 306 18.50 -0.01 5.50
CA LYS A 306 17.43 0.73 6.19
C LYS A 306 17.27 2.15 5.62
N TRP A 307 16.02 2.52 5.44
CA TRP A 307 15.52 3.75 4.82
C TRP A 307 15.55 4.96 5.76
N THR A 308 15.92 6.12 5.23
CA THR A 308 15.65 7.44 5.82
C THR A 308 15.11 8.39 4.75
N HIS A 309 13.93 8.97 5.00
CA HIS A 309 13.20 10.05 4.29
C HIS A 309 13.86 10.61 2.99
N THR A 310 13.39 10.30 1.76
CA THR A 310 13.83 11.04 0.53
C THR A 310 13.07 10.71 -0.78
N HIS A 311 11.74 10.78 -0.81
CA HIS A 311 10.98 10.69 -2.07
C HIS A 311 9.71 11.56 -2.00
N LEU A 312 9.67 12.67 -2.75
CA LEU A 312 8.59 13.65 -2.69
C LEU A 312 7.26 13.09 -3.20
N LEU A 313 7.30 12.37 -4.32
CA LEU A 313 6.13 11.92 -5.07
C LEU A 313 5.68 10.47 -4.76
N LYS A 314 6.12 9.92 -3.63
CA LYS A 314 5.77 8.53 -3.25
C LYS A 314 4.25 8.35 -3.21
N GLY A 315 3.74 7.39 -3.98
CA GLY A 315 2.31 7.07 -4.05
C GLY A 315 1.49 7.92 -5.03
N LYS A 316 2.07 8.96 -5.63
CA LYS A 316 1.39 9.87 -6.55
C LYS A 316 1.81 9.71 -8.00
N ILE A 317 3.02 9.21 -8.23
CA ILE A 317 3.56 8.99 -9.56
C ILE A 317 3.03 7.70 -10.19
N ARG A 318 2.59 7.80 -11.45
CA ARG A 318 2.08 6.69 -12.26
C ARG A 318 2.62 6.80 -13.68
N THR A 319 2.67 5.66 -14.37
CA THR A 319 2.87 5.64 -15.82
C THR A 319 1.58 6.06 -16.54
N PHE A 320 1.68 6.45 -17.81
CA PHE A 320 0.52 6.76 -18.66
C PHE A 320 -0.51 5.60 -18.75
N GLU A 321 -0.06 4.36 -18.58
CA GLU A 321 -0.91 3.16 -18.50
C GLU A 321 -1.63 3.00 -17.14
N GLY A 322 -1.46 3.96 -16.21
CA GLY A 322 -2.09 3.94 -14.89
C GLY A 322 -1.36 3.13 -13.82
N HIS A 323 -0.22 2.51 -14.12
CA HIS A 323 0.57 1.72 -13.17
C HIS A 323 1.34 2.61 -12.21
N ALA A 324 1.24 2.35 -10.89
CA ALA A 324 2.00 3.08 -9.88
C ALA A 324 3.51 2.91 -10.05
N MET A 325 4.28 3.97 -9.81
CA MET A 325 5.74 3.88 -9.71
C MET A 325 6.18 3.95 -8.24
N SER A 326 7.05 3.03 -7.85
CA SER A 326 7.56 2.93 -6.48
C SER A 326 9.00 3.40 -6.39
N PRO A 327 9.36 4.07 -5.29
CA PRO A 327 10.74 4.51 -5.06
C PRO A 327 11.70 3.33 -4.96
N GLY A 328 12.88 3.47 -5.56
CA GLY A 328 13.98 2.52 -5.51
C GLY A 328 15.35 3.23 -5.60
N SER A 329 16.42 2.52 -5.27
CA SER A 329 17.78 3.05 -5.28
C SER A 329 18.79 1.97 -5.66
N VAL A 330 19.83 2.34 -6.41
CA VAL A 330 20.99 1.47 -6.67
C VAL A 330 22.26 2.26 -6.34
N GLN A 331 23.21 1.58 -5.69
CA GLN A 331 24.56 2.07 -5.49
C GLN A 331 25.33 1.96 -6.80
N ARG A 332 25.96 3.06 -7.23
CA ARG A 332 26.86 3.05 -8.39
C ARG A 332 28.25 3.50 -7.97
N PRO A 333 29.32 2.91 -8.52
CA PRO A 333 30.67 3.43 -8.33
C PRO A 333 30.70 4.89 -8.83
N VAL A 334 31.37 5.77 -8.08
CA VAL A 334 31.69 7.10 -8.59
C VAL A 334 32.71 6.91 -9.72
N SER A 335 32.35 7.30 -10.94
CA SER A 335 33.27 7.17 -12.08
C SER A 335 34.54 8.00 -11.82
N LYS A 336 35.73 7.40 -11.94
CA LYS A 336 37.05 8.08 -11.87
C LYS A 336 37.17 9.33 -12.76
N ARG A 337 36.25 9.53 -13.71
CA ARG A 337 36.29 10.60 -14.71
C ARG A 337 35.81 11.98 -14.25
N LYS A 338 35.16 12.14 -13.07
CA LYS A 338 34.23 13.28 -12.92
C LYS A 338 34.54 14.45 -11.98
N ASP A 339 35.53 14.42 -11.10
CA ASP A 339 35.83 15.61 -10.31
C ASP A 339 37.32 15.93 -10.35
N VAL A 340 37.67 17.04 -10.99
CA VAL A 340 39.02 17.63 -10.91
C VAL A 340 39.29 18.18 -9.50
N CYS A 341 38.27 18.23 -8.63
CA CYS A 341 38.32 18.91 -7.33
C CYS A 341 37.91 18.06 -6.12
N SER A 342 37.59 16.76 -6.27
CA SER A 342 37.28 15.91 -5.12
C SER A 342 38.38 14.88 -4.89
N ALA A 343 39.24 15.16 -3.90
CA ALA A 343 40.21 14.20 -3.35
C ALA A 343 39.49 13.12 -2.51
N ARG A 344 38.40 12.53 -3.01
CA ARG A 344 37.74 11.40 -2.37
C ARG A 344 38.17 10.14 -3.10
N GLY A 345 38.81 9.25 -2.34
CA GLY A 345 39.48 8.04 -2.82
C GLY A 345 38.63 7.16 -3.72
N ALA A 346 39.32 6.30 -4.47
CA ALA A 346 38.84 5.47 -5.57
C ALA A 346 37.67 4.50 -5.24
N ASP A 347 37.15 4.48 -4.01
CA ASP A 347 36.16 3.51 -3.53
C ASP A 347 34.81 4.14 -3.07
N ALA A 348 34.60 5.43 -3.35
CA ALA A 348 33.32 6.07 -3.02
C ALA A 348 32.17 5.55 -3.92
N ARG A 349 31.12 4.98 -3.30
CA ARG A 349 29.86 4.59 -3.99
C ARG A 349 28.81 5.69 -3.83
N ARG A 350 28.20 6.14 -4.93
CA ARG A 350 27.09 7.10 -4.93
C ARG A 350 25.75 6.38 -5.00
N VAL A 351 24.81 6.75 -4.13
CA VAL A 351 23.42 6.25 -4.19
C VAL A 351 22.66 7.07 -5.22
N VAL A 352 22.10 6.41 -6.23
CA VAL A 352 21.19 7.05 -7.20
C VAL A 352 19.78 6.58 -6.92
N ARG A 353 18.84 7.51 -6.85
CA ARG A 353 17.42 7.25 -6.54
C ARG A 353 16.56 7.31 -7.80
N TYR A 354 15.54 6.45 -7.90
CA TYR A 354 14.61 6.36 -9.02
C TYR A 354 13.19 6.07 -8.56
N TYR A 355 12.23 6.37 -9.41
CA TYR A 355 10.91 5.74 -9.41
C TYR A 355 10.89 4.60 -10.43
N VAL A 356 10.41 3.43 -10.02
CA VAL A 356 10.35 2.19 -10.82
C VAL A 356 8.90 1.79 -11.02
N SER A 357 8.50 1.50 -12.26
CA SER A 357 7.13 1.07 -12.55
C SER A 357 6.79 -0.29 -11.92
N GLN A 358 5.64 -0.39 -11.26
CA GLN A 358 5.15 -1.66 -10.71
C GLN A 358 4.85 -2.70 -11.80
N LYS A 359 4.52 -2.26 -13.03
CA LYS A 359 4.42 -3.16 -14.18
C LYS A 359 5.79 -3.78 -14.49
N ALA A 360 6.84 -2.96 -14.51
CA ALA A 360 8.20 -3.44 -14.74
C ALA A 360 8.68 -4.40 -13.64
N VAL A 361 8.29 -4.17 -12.38
CA VAL A 361 8.64 -5.07 -11.27
C VAL A 361 7.87 -6.40 -11.35
N LYS A 362 6.58 -6.37 -11.68
CA LYS A 362 5.71 -7.57 -11.66
C LYS A 362 5.77 -8.41 -12.93
N GLN A 363 5.88 -7.75 -14.08
CA GLN A 363 5.80 -8.34 -15.42
C GLN A 363 7.14 -8.21 -16.18
N GLY A 364 8.19 -7.74 -15.51
CA GLY A 364 9.54 -7.64 -16.06
C GLY A 364 9.83 -6.31 -16.76
N PHE A 365 11.10 -5.95 -16.82
CA PHE A 365 11.54 -4.68 -17.36
C PHE A 365 11.30 -4.53 -18.86
N LYS A 366 11.13 -5.61 -19.63
CA LYS A 366 10.92 -5.56 -21.09
C LYS A 366 9.48 -5.16 -21.47
N SER A 367 8.49 -5.49 -20.64
CA SER A 367 7.06 -5.25 -20.91
C SER A 367 6.60 -3.81 -20.64
N CYS A 368 7.49 -2.95 -20.11
CA CYS A 368 7.16 -1.58 -19.75
C CYS A 368 8.02 -0.58 -20.54
N LEU A 369 7.37 0.37 -21.22
CA LEU A 369 8.03 1.46 -21.96
C LEU A 369 8.82 2.35 -20.99
N ILE A 370 8.20 2.75 -19.88
CA ILE A 370 8.80 3.60 -18.85
C ILE A 370 9.14 2.78 -17.62
N LYS A 371 10.36 2.25 -17.64
CA LYS A 371 10.89 1.35 -16.61
C LYS A 371 11.24 2.10 -15.33
N THR A 372 12.07 3.13 -15.48
CA THR A 372 12.63 3.92 -14.38
C THR A 372 12.76 5.39 -14.77
N VAL A 373 12.60 6.28 -13.79
CA VAL A 373 12.82 7.73 -13.91
C VAL A 373 13.65 8.18 -12.71
N ASN A 374 14.62 9.08 -12.91
CA ASN A 374 15.44 9.58 -11.81
C ASN A 374 14.57 10.34 -10.80
N ALA A 375 14.65 9.96 -9.52
CA ALA A 375 13.77 10.51 -8.49
C ALA A 375 14.10 11.97 -8.15
N ALA A 376 15.39 12.33 -8.07
CA ALA A 376 15.78 13.70 -7.78
C ALA A 376 15.31 14.64 -8.91
N HIS A 377 15.55 14.23 -10.15
CA HIS A 377 15.20 15.04 -11.33
C HIS A 377 13.69 15.29 -11.46
N ILE A 378 12.85 14.27 -11.25
CA ILE A 378 11.39 14.45 -11.32
C ILE A 378 10.82 15.16 -10.09
N ASP A 379 11.37 14.92 -8.90
CA ASP A 379 10.92 15.60 -7.68
C ASP A 379 11.21 17.11 -7.76
N ASP A 380 12.38 17.48 -8.29
CA ASP A 380 12.77 18.87 -8.51
C ASP A 380 11.94 19.53 -9.62
N LEU A 381 11.63 18.81 -10.71
CA LEU A 381 10.78 19.30 -11.79
C LEU A 381 9.37 19.62 -11.31
N VAL A 382 8.74 18.69 -10.59
CA VAL A 382 7.39 18.91 -10.04
C VAL A 382 7.41 20.02 -8.99
N ARG A 383 8.46 20.11 -8.18
CA ARG A 383 8.63 21.19 -7.21
C ARG A 383 8.70 22.56 -7.90
N GLY A 384 9.55 22.71 -8.91
CA GLY A 384 9.65 23.95 -9.67
C GLY A 384 8.33 24.33 -10.32
N LEU A 385 7.73 23.41 -11.07
CA LEU A 385 6.47 23.65 -11.80
C LEU A 385 5.31 24.06 -10.87
N VAL A 386 5.17 23.43 -9.70
CA VAL A 386 4.13 23.79 -8.73
C VAL A 386 4.40 25.14 -8.07
N LEU A 387 5.64 25.41 -7.66
CA LEU A 387 5.99 26.69 -7.03
C LEU A 387 5.85 27.86 -8.02
N ASP A 388 6.22 27.66 -9.29
CA ASP A 388 6.12 28.65 -10.35
C ASP A 388 4.66 28.97 -10.67
N HIS A 389 3.82 27.94 -10.71
CA HIS A 389 2.38 28.10 -10.90
C HIS A 389 1.72 28.87 -9.74
N LEU A 390 2.06 28.52 -8.48
CA LEU A 390 1.53 29.21 -7.29
C LEU A 390 1.96 30.68 -7.22
N LYS A 391 3.20 31.00 -7.64
CA LYS A 391 3.68 32.37 -7.72
C LYS A 391 2.95 33.18 -8.79
N ASN A 392 2.83 32.64 -10.00
CA ASN A 392 2.28 33.37 -11.15
C ASN A 392 0.76 33.61 -11.03
N GLN A 393 0.00 32.64 -10.52
CA GLN A 393 -1.47 32.73 -10.47
C GLN A 393 -2.01 33.33 -9.16
N HIS A 394 -1.31 33.15 -8.03
CA HIS A 394 -1.82 33.53 -6.70
C HIS A 394 -0.94 34.53 -5.94
N GLY A 395 0.20 34.93 -6.52
CA GLY A 395 1.11 35.94 -5.95
C GLY A 395 1.84 35.49 -4.68
N ALA A 396 1.79 34.20 -4.32
CA ALA A 396 2.42 33.68 -3.12
C ALA A 396 3.89 33.30 -3.40
N ASP A 397 4.85 34.05 -2.86
CA ASP A 397 6.28 33.71 -3.02
C ASP A 397 6.74 32.66 -2.01
N LEU A 398 6.35 31.42 -2.27
CA LEU A 398 6.70 30.25 -1.45
C LEU A 398 8.16 29.78 -1.65
N ARG A 399 8.90 30.39 -2.59
CA ARG A 399 10.30 30.03 -2.86
C ARG A 399 11.26 30.49 -1.77
N SER A 400 10.87 31.40 -0.90
CA SER A 400 11.70 31.92 0.21
C SER A 400 11.63 31.07 1.49
N GLN A 401 10.72 30.11 1.54
CA GLN A 401 10.35 29.34 2.76
C GLN A 401 11.31 28.19 3.08
N GLU A 402 11.24 27.56 4.24
CA GLU A 402 12.11 26.40 4.57
C GLU A 402 11.87 25.21 3.61
N PRO A 403 12.90 24.43 3.23
CA PRO A 403 12.77 23.29 2.30
C PRO A 403 11.72 22.26 2.70
N GLU A 404 11.56 22.00 4.00
CA GLU A 404 10.56 21.05 4.51
C GLU A 404 9.12 21.55 4.35
N ALA A 405 8.91 22.86 4.48
CA ALA A 405 7.60 23.48 4.27
C ALA A 405 7.21 23.44 2.79
N ARG A 406 8.16 23.74 1.88
CA ARG A 406 7.96 23.62 0.43
C ARG A 406 7.57 22.20 0.04
N ASP A 407 8.28 21.20 0.56
CA ASP A 407 8.00 19.78 0.29
C ASP A 407 6.64 19.34 0.83
N ARG A 408 6.21 19.89 1.97
CA ARG A 408 4.88 19.63 2.54
C ARG A 408 3.77 20.17 1.64
N TRP A 409 3.87 21.42 1.21
CA TRP A 409 2.87 22.03 0.33
C TRP A 409 2.76 21.34 -1.03
N VAL A 410 3.89 21.02 -1.66
CA VAL A 410 3.88 20.25 -2.92
C VAL A 410 3.21 18.87 -2.70
N ARG A 411 3.43 18.24 -1.53
CA ARG A 411 2.73 17.00 -1.16
C ARG A 411 1.26 17.19 -0.80
N GLU A 412 0.77 18.37 -0.54
CA GLU A 412 -0.67 18.56 -0.31
C GLU A 412 -1.38 18.84 -1.62
N VAL A 413 -0.82 19.75 -2.43
CA VAL A 413 -1.42 20.26 -3.67
C VAL A 413 -1.43 19.22 -4.79
N VAL A 414 -0.36 18.44 -4.97
CA VAL A 414 -0.29 17.45 -6.06
C VAL A 414 -1.23 16.27 -5.78
N HIS A 415 -2.18 15.99 -6.65
CA HIS A 415 -3.00 14.77 -6.59
C HIS A 415 -2.24 13.58 -7.19
N ARG A 416 -1.74 13.75 -8.42
CA ARG A 416 -1.17 12.67 -9.24
C ARG A 416 -0.15 13.23 -10.23
N VAL A 417 0.86 12.43 -10.54
CA VAL A 417 1.82 12.73 -11.61
C VAL A 417 1.81 11.58 -12.60
N MET A 418 1.47 11.86 -13.86
CA MET A 418 1.47 10.89 -14.96
C MET A 418 2.70 11.11 -15.83
N VAL A 419 3.49 10.06 -16.00
CA VAL A 419 4.67 10.07 -16.87
C VAL A 419 4.37 9.25 -18.13
N ALA A 420 4.42 9.92 -19.28
CA ALA A 420 4.39 9.33 -20.61
C ALA A 420 5.76 9.47 -21.30
N PRO A 421 6.02 8.79 -22.42
CA PRO A 421 7.30 8.88 -23.13
C PRO A 421 7.57 10.28 -23.72
N ASP A 422 6.51 10.99 -24.07
CA ASP A 422 6.48 12.28 -24.80
C ASP A 422 5.96 13.45 -23.96
N ARG A 423 5.36 13.20 -22.80
CA ARG A 423 4.78 14.24 -21.93
C ARG A 423 4.73 13.84 -20.45
N ILE A 424 4.69 14.85 -19.58
CA ILE A 424 4.40 14.70 -18.15
C ILE A 424 3.19 15.55 -17.82
N THR A 425 2.23 14.97 -17.11
CA THR A 425 1.06 15.68 -16.61
C THR A 425 1.04 15.64 -15.09
N VAL A 426 0.98 16.81 -14.46
CA VAL A 426 0.87 16.98 -13.01
C VAL A 426 -0.55 17.47 -12.70
N GLU A 427 -1.33 16.65 -12.00
CA GLU A 427 -2.67 17.00 -11.56
C GLU A 427 -2.61 17.60 -10.15
N LEU A 428 -3.09 18.82 -10.00
CA LEU A 428 -3.21 19.55 -8.74
C LEU A 428 -4.67 19.60 -8.29
N VAL A 429 -4.94 19.76 -6.99
CA VAL A 429 -6.30 19.89 -6.45
C VAL A 429 -6.64 21.35 -6.18
N HIS A 430 -7.69 21.88 -6.82
CA HIS A 430 -8.06 23.30 -6.75
C HIS A 430 -8.30 23.77 -5.29
N THR A 431 -9.04 22.99 -4.50
CA THR A 431 -9.34 23.33 -3.09
C THR A 431 -8.09 23.39 -2.21
N ARG A 432 -7.09 22.56 -2.49
CA ARG A 432 -5.83 22.52 -1.74
C ARG A 432 -4.87 23.64 -2.13
N ILE A 433 -4.95 24.13 -3.37
CA ILE A 433 -4.24 25.32 -3.81
C ILE A 433 -4.69 26.52 -2.99
N ALA A 434 -6.02 26.75 -2.89
CA ALA A 434 -6.59 27.84 -2.11
C ALA A 434 -6.15 27.78 -0.64
N ALA A 435 -6.33 26.62 0.01
CA ALA A 435 -5.93 26.44 1.42
C ALA A 435 -4.42 26.66 1.66
N CYS A 436 -3.57 26.24 0.71
CA CYS A 436 -2.13 26.47 0.79
C CYS A 436 -1.77 27.97 0.69
N VAL A 437 -2.44 28.71 -0.19
CA VAL A 437 -2.25 30.15 -0.37
C VAL A 437 -2.72 30.91 0.87
N ASP A 438 -3.86 30.52 1.44
CA ASP A 438 -4.40 31.15 2.66
C ASP A 438 -3.47 30.91 3.86
N THR A 439 -3.00 29.67 4.06
CA THR A 439 -2.04 29.33 5.11
C THR A 439 -0.73 30.14 4.97
N ALA A 440 -0.27 30.35 3.73
CA ALA A 440 0.93 31.14 3.46
C ALA A 440 0.73 32.64 3.76
N ARG A 441 -0.48 33.17 3.56
CA ARG A 441 -0.85 34.55 3.89
C ARG A 441 -1.02 34.77 5.40
N GLU A 442 -1.66 33.83 6.10
CA GLU A 442 -1.91 33.91 7.55
C GLU A 442 -0.63 33.83 8.40
N THR A 443 0.38 33.08 7.96
CA THR A 443 1.64 32.91 8.69
C THR A 443 2.55 34.15 8.67
N GLY A 444 2.13 35.28 8.07
CA GLY A 444 2.88 36.55 8.12
C GLY A 444 4.30 36.46 7.53
N THR A 445 4.48 35.65 6.48
CA THR A 445 5.78 35.12 6.04
C THR A 445 6.62 36.05 5.15
N ASN A 446 6.46 37.37 5.28
CA ASN A 446 7.31 38.35 4.60
C ASN A 446 8.69 38.58 5.29
N ARG A 447 9.03 37.81 6.33
CA ARG A 447 10.38 37.82 6.91
C ARG A 447 11.18 36.60 6.42
N PRO A 448 12.21 36.78 5.57
CA PRO A 448 13.05 35.68 5.13
C PRO A 448 13.75 35.05 6.34
N THR A 449 13.61 33.74 6.52
CA THR A 449 14.35 33.02 7.56
C THR A 449 15.83 32.94 7.18
N HIS A 450 16.75 32.92 8.15
CA HIS A 450 18.21 32.92 7.92
C HIS A 450 18.75 31.73 7.07
N LYS A 451 17.91 30.73 6.73
CA LYS A 451 18.21 29.62 5.80
C LYS A 451 17.58 29.77 4.42
N ALA A 452 16.95 30.90 4.11
CA ALA A 452 16.27 31.17 2.84
C ALA A 452 17.18 31.10 1.59
N ASN A 453 18.51 31.14 1.76
CA ASN A 453 19.47 31.21 0.65
C ASN A 453 19.78 29.86 -0.06
N VAL A 454 18.94 28.83 0.14
CA VAL A 454 19.10 27.52 -0.53
C VAL A 454 18.58 27.62 -1.97
N PRO A 455 19.40 27.27 -2.99
CA PRO A 455 18.97 27.30 -4.38
C PRO A 455 17.72 26.44 -4.63
N VAL A 456 16.78 26.96 -5.42
CA VAL A 456 15.48 26.34 -5.71
C VAL A 456 15.46 25.86 -7.15
N PRO A 457 14.93 24.67 -7.45
CA PRO A 457 14.67 24.28 -8.83
C PRO A 457 13.51 25.12 -9.39
N ALA A 458 13.68 25.64 -10.59
CA ALA A 458 12.64 26.31 -11.37
C ALA A 458 12.51 25.70 -12.75
N CYS A 459 11.30 25.75 -13.31
CA CYS A 459 11.01 25.28 -14.65
C CYS A 459 10.97 26.48 -15.60
N PRO A 460 11.90 26.59 -16.56
CA PRO A 460 11.90 27.71 -17.51
C PRO A 460 10.81 27.60 -18.58
N PHE A 461 10.12 26.45 -18.67
CA PHE A 461 9.07 26.19 -19.65
C PHE A 461 7.67 26.41 -19.06
N THR A 462 6.81 27.06 -19.83
CA THR A 462 5.39 27.26 -19.48
C THR A 462 4.59 25.98 -19.77
N PRO A 463 3.91 25.37 -18.79
CA PRO A 463 3.08 24.20 -19.03
C PRO A 463 1.76 24.58 -19.71
N GLU A 464 1.19 23.63 -20.47
CA GLU A 464 -0.20 23.68 -20.90
C GLU A 464 -1.09 23.44 -19.67
N ILE A 465 -2.04 24.35 -19.45
CA ILE A 465 -2.93 24.34 -18.27
C ILE A 465 -4.34 23.95 -18.73
N ASP A 466 -4.84 22.84 -18.20
CA ASP A 466 -6.19 22.33 -18.46
C ASP A 466 -6.95 22.25 -17.13
N ASP A 467 -8.01 23.06 -16.99
CA ASP A 467 -8.85 23.08 -15.79
C ASP A 467 -10.01 22.09 -15.94
N ARG A 468 -9.99 21.04 -15.11
CA ARG A 468 -10.98 19.96 -15.08
C ARG A 468 -11.96 20.13 -13.92
N GLY A 469 -12.15 21.35 -13.44
CA GLY A 469 -13.05 21.71 -12.35
C GLY A 469 -12.45 21.40 -10.98
N GLN A 470 -12.45 20.14 -10.55
CA GLN A 470 -11.87 19.76 -9.25
C GLN A 470 -10.33 19.67 -9.28
N HIS A 471 -9.78 19.42 -10.46
CA HIS A 471 -8.35 19.20 -10.68
C HIS A 471 -7.82 20.12 -11.77
N LEU A 472 -6.63 20.66 -11.54
CA LEU A 472 -5.88 21.42 -12.53
C LEU A 472 -4.75 20.56 -13.09
N ALA A 473 -4.74 20.33 -14.41
CA ALA A 473 -3.71 19.54 -15.06
C ALA A 473 -2.67 20.45 -15.72
N LEU A 474 -1.42 20.32 -15.30
CA LEU A 474 -0.26 21.01 -15.87
C LEU A 474 0.53 20.01 -16.73
N THR A 475 0.56 20.22 -18.04
CA THR A 475 1.21 19.31 -19.00
C THR A 475 2.46 19.94 -19.62
N LEU A 476 3.56 19.18 -19.62
CA LEU A 476 4.81 19.52 -20.30
C LEU A 476 5.15 18.44 -21.31
N HIS A 477 5.57 18.85 -22.51
CA HIS A 477 6.17 17.95 -23.49
C HIS A 477 7.61 17.62 -23.12
N ILE A 478 7.97 16.34 -23.18
CA ILE A 478 9.26 15.84 -22.74
C ILE A 478 9.84 14.78 -23.67
N GLN A 479 11.14 14.52 -23.54
CA GLN A 479 11.83 13.38 -24.11
C GLN A 479 12.68 12.70 -23.02
N ILE A 480 12.57 11.38 -22.89
CA ILE A 480 13.36 10.61 -21.90
C ILE A 480 14.64 10.09 -22.56
N LYS A 481 15.80 10.70 -22.25
CA LYS A 481 17.11 10.24 -22.74
C LYS A 481 17.96 9.60 -21.64
N ARG A 482 18.82 8.65 -22.04
CA ARG A 482 19.80 8.04 -21.14
C ARG A 482 21.09 8.84 -21.18
N HIS A 483 21.38 9.58 -20.12
CA HIS A 483 22.59 10.38 -19.96
C HIS A 483 23.39 9.90 -18.75
N ASP A 484 24.67 9.55 -18.95
CA ASP A 484 25.57 9.05 -17.88
C ASP A 484 24.98 7.88 -17.06
N GLY A 485 24.30 6.95 -17.74
CA GLY A 485 23.66 5.80 -17.11
C GLY A 485 22.38 6.12 -16.31
N ARG A 486 21.91 7.37 -16.33
CA ARG A 486 20.65 7.84 -15.72
C ARG A 486 19.63 8.16 -16.81
N ARG A 487 18.34 7.98 -16.52
CA ARG A 487 17.25 8.47 -17.38
C ARG A 487 16.85 9.85 -16.89
N VAL A 488 17.02 10.86 -17.75
CA VAL A 488 16.76 12.28 -17.47
C VAL A 488 15.64 12.74 -18.40
N LEU A 489 14.81 13.65 -17.93
CA LEU A 489 13.68 14.22 -18.66
C LEU A 489 14.16 15.50 -19.36
N LEU A 490 14.00 15.61 -20.67
CA LEU A 490 14.44 16.76 -21.45
C LEU A 490 13.26 17.40 -22.17
N SER A 491 13.39 18.65 -22.60
CA SER A 491 12.45 19.25 -23.55
C SER A 491 12.51 18.50 -24.90
N PRO A 492 11.51 18.67 -25.79
CA PRO A 492 11.54 18.08 -27.14
C PRO A 492 12.79 18.46 -27.95
N GLU A 493 13.32 19.67 -27.70
CA GLU A 493 14.54 20.22 -28.32
C GLU A 493 15.84 19.72 -27.64
N GLY A 494 15.73 18.92 -26.57
CA GLY A 494 16.87 18.35 -25.86
C GLY A 494 17.48 19.24 -24.77
N GLN A 495 16.83 20.35 -24.45
CA GLN A 495 17.22 21.21 -23.32
C GLN A 495 16.78 20.59 -21.99
N ASP A 496 17.46 20.92 -20.88
CA ASP A 496 17.00 20.45 -19.57
C ASP A 496 15.80 21.27 -19.11
N LEU A 497 14.85 20.59 -18.48
CA LEU A 497 13.61 21.18 -17.97
C LEU A 497 13.81 21.88 -16.62
N LEU A 498 15.02 21.84 -16.07
CA LEU A 498 15.35 22.40 -14.76
C LEU A 498 16.48 23.43 -14.84
N THR A 499 16.26 24.57 -14.19
CA THR A 499 17.32 25.52 -13.86
C THR A 499 17.34 25.70 -12.35
N THR A 500 18.53 25.80 -11.76
CA THR A 500 18.67 26.12 -10.34
C THR A 500 18.76 27.63 -10.19
N ILE A 501 17.85 28.24 -9.45
CA ILE A 501 17.80 29.69 -9.23
C ILE A 501 17.99 30.03 -7.75
N THR A 502 18.51 31.22 -7.46
CA THR A 502 18.42 31.83 -6.13
C THR A 502 16.96 32.18 -5.81
N PRO A 503 16.61 32.41 -4.54
CA PRO A 503 15.28 32.92 -4.16
C PRO A 503 14.89 34.18 -4.93
N ASP A 504 15.86 35.03 -5.26
CA ASP A 504 15.71 36.26 -6.04
C ASP A 504 15.53 36.04 -7.56
N GLY A 505 15.53 34.77 -8.01
CA GLY A 505 15.28 34.40 -9.41
C GLY A 505 16.50 34.37 -10.32
N CYS A 506 17.71 34.60 -9.80
CA CYS A 506 18.94 34.57 -10.60
C CYS A 506 19.45 33.13 -10.75
N PRO A 507 19.85 32.67 -11.96
CA PRO A 507 20.41 31.34 -12.13
C PRO A 507 21.71 31.14 -11.33
N VAL A 508 21.87 29.96 -10.73
CA VAL A 508 23.03 29.62 -9.91
C VAL A 508 24.06 28.86 -10.74
N ALA A 509 25.27 29.39 -10.80
CA ALA A 509 26.39 28.76 -11.47
C ALA A 509 26.76 27.43 -10.83
N ARG A 510 27.09 26.44 -11.67
CA ARG A 510 27.48 25.10 -11.21
C ARG A 510 28.91 25.14 -10.67
N ASP A 511 29.05 25.07 -9.34
CA ASP A 511 30.33 25.18 -8.64
C ASP A 511 31.44 24.31 -9.26
N HIS A 512 31.14 23.04 -9.60
CA HIS A 512 32.13 22.15 -10.22
C HIS A 512 32.60 22.57 -11.62
N LEU A 513 31.73 23.18 -12.44
CA LEU A 513 32.13 23.69 -13.77
C LEU A 513 32.90 25.00 -13.64
N VAL A 514 32.43 25.90 -12.76
CA VAL A 514 33.11 27.16 -12.45
C VAL A 514 34.52 26.89 -11.93
N ARG A 515 34.67 25.95 -10.99
CA ARG A 515 35.99 25.53 -10.48
C ARG A 515 36.87 24.93 -11.57
N ALA A 516 36.32 24.09 -12.46
CA ALA A 516 37.10 23.49 -13.55
C ALA A 516 37.63 24.56 -14.53
N VAL A 517 36.78 25.53 -14.90
CA VAL A 517 37.20 26.67 -15.73
C VAL A 517 38.20 27.55 -14.98
N GLY A 518 37.93 27.88 -13.71
CA GLY A 518 38.85 28.66 -12.88
C GLY A 518 40.23 28.03 -12.75
N LEU A 519 40.28 26.71 -12.55
CA LEU A 519 41.53 25.93 -12.54
C LEU A 519 42.25 25.99 -13.89
N ALA A 520 41.53 25.86 -15.00
CA ALA A 520 42.13 25.95 -16.33
C ALA A 520 42.80 27.32 -16.57
N PHE A 521 42.15 28.42 -16.19
CA PHE A 521 42.72 29.76 -16.29
C PHE A 521 43.87 29.99 -15.31
N ALA A 522 43.79 29.43 -14.09
CA ALA A 522 44.87 29.50 -13.11
C ALA A 522 46.14 28.79 -13.62
N TRP A 523 46.00 27.55 -14.11
CA TRP A 523 47.12 26.79 -14.69
C TRP A 523 47.69 27.46 -15.93
N ARG A 524 46.85 28.02 -16.81
CA ARG A 524 47.34 28.80 -17.96
C ARG A 524 48.19 29.99 -17.52
N ARG A 525 47.76 30.72 -16.48
CA ARG A 525 48.52 31.86 -15.95
C ARG A 525 49.86 31.45 -15.33
N GLU A 526 49.89 30.29 -14.68
CA GLU A 526 51.11 29.71 -14.10
C GLU A 526 52.12 29.32 -15.19
N LEU A 527 51.68 28.56 -16.19
CA LEU A 527 52.51 28.15 -17.34
C LEU A 527 53.06 29.34 -18.17
N LEU A 528 52.41 30.51 -18.10
CA LEU A 528 52.86 31.71 -18.81
C LEU A 528 53.80 32.60 -17.98
N ARG A 529 53.94 32.38 -16.67
CA ARG A 529 54.72 33.25 -15.76
C ARG A 529 56.02 32.62 -15.25
N THR A 530 56.20 31.31 -15.38
CA THR A 530 57.32 30.57 -14.78
C THR A 530 57.85 29.47 -15.73
N ASP A 531 59.03 28.91 -15.46
CA ASP A 531 59.58 27.69 -16.11
C ASP A 531 58.82 26.40 -15.72
N HIS A 532 57.53 26.50 -15.41
CA HIS A 532 56.73 25.33 -15.03
C HIS A 532 56.27 24.59 -16.27
N THR A 533 56.48 23.28 -16.31
CA THR A 533 55.96 22.42 -17.39
C THR A 533 54.61 21.84 -17.01
N VAL A 534 53.90 21.26 -18.00
CA VAL A 534 52.61 20.62 -17.76
C VAL A 534 52.75 19.44 -16.79
N GLU A 535 53.91 18.77 -16.80
CA GLU A 535 54.27 17.67 -15.91
C GLU A 535 54.36 18.13 -14.45
N SER A 536 54.95 19.30 -14.17
CA SER A 536 55.05 19.80 -12.80
C SER A 536 53.68 20.20 -12.22
N VAL A 537 52.82 20.79 -13.05
CA VAL A 537 51.43 21.09 -12.68
C VAL A 537 50.63 19.81 -12.43
N ALA A 538 50.81 18.79 -13.27
CA ALA A 538 50.17 17.49 -13.14
C ALA A 538 50.57 16.77 -11.84
N GLN A 539 51.86 16.76 -11.51
CA GLN A 539 52.39 16.16 -10.28
C GLN A 539 51.83 16.84 -9.04
N ARG A 540 51.78 18.18 -9.01
CA ARG A 540 51.22 18.95 -7.89
C ARG A 540 49.72 18.76 -7.72
N ALA A 541 48.98 18.65 -8.82
CA ALA A 541 47.53 18.43 -8.78
C ALA A 541 47.14 16.97 -8.51
N GLY A 542 48.10 16.03 -8.49
CA GLY A 542 47.81 14.60 -8.38
C GLY A 542 47.06 14.04 -9.60
N LEU A 543 47.26 14.63 -10.78
CA LEU A 543 46.58 14.30 -12.03
C LEU A 543 47.59 13.85 -13.09
N THR A 544 47.11 13.26 -14.18
CA THR A 544 47.96 12.94 -15.34
C THR A 544 48.16 14.16 -16.23
N ALA A 545 49.32 14.27 -16.89
CA ALA A 545 49.61 15.36 -17.84
C ALA A 545 48.54 15.48 -18.94
N THR A 546 48.04 14.35 -19.45
CA THR A 546 46.91 14.30 -20.40
C THR A 546 45.65 14.97 -19.85
N ARG A 547 45.38 14.80 -18.55
CA ARG A 547 44.20 15.39 -17.90
C ARG A 547 44.37 16.89 -17.70
N VAL A 548 45.56 17.35 -17.35
CA VAL A 548 45.89 18.79 -17.27
C VAL A 548 45.74 19.43 -18.65
N HIS A 549 46.30 18.83 -19.70
CA HIS A 549 46.10 19.28 -21.08
C HIS A 549 44.63 19.39 -21.46
N ALA A 550 43.82 18.37 -21.16
CA ALA A 550 42.39 18.40 -21.44
C ALA A 550 41.70 19.57 -20.71
N VAL A 551 42.00 19.80 -19.43
CA VAL A 551 41.38 20.91 -18.69
C VAL A 551 41.84 22.28 -19.21
N LEU A 552 43.11 22.42 -19.62
CA LEU A 552 43.62 23.66 -20.21
C LEU A 552 42.89 24.08 -21.48
N THR A 553 42.34 23.14 -22.27
CA THR A 553 41.56 23.50 -23.46
C THR A 553 40.31 24.29 -23.11
N LEU A 554 39.77 24.20 -21.88
CA LEU A 554 38.62 24.99 -21.45
C LEU A 554 38.87 26.51 -21.53
N THR A 555 40.12 26.95 -21.55
CA THR A 555 40.48 28.37 -21.77
C THR A 555 40.20 28.86 -23.20
N GLN A 556 39.92 27.94 -24.14
CA GLN A 556 39.60 28.20 -25.54
C GLN A 556 38.07 28.25 -25.81
N LEU A 557 37.25 28.08 -24.77
CA LEU A 557 35.80 28.21 -24.88
C LEU A 557 35.41 29.63 -25.27
N SER A 558 34.30 29.76 -26.01
CA SER A 558 33.77 31.03 -26.46
C SER A 558 33.36 31.91 -25.27
N PRO A 559 33.45 33.24 -25.40
CA PRO A 559 33.01 34.16 -24.36
C PRO A 559 31.54 33.97 -23.96
N VAL A 560 30.68 33.51 -24.88
CA VAL A 560 29.26 33.24 -24.63
C VAL A 560 29.10 32.04 -23.70
N ILE A 561 29.84 30.96 -23.94
CA ILE A 561 29.82 29.74 -23.11
C ILE A 561 30.42 30.03 -21.73
N LEU A 562 31.55 30.76 -21.69
CA LEU A 562 32.18 31.16 -20.43
C LEU A 562 31.25 32.03 -19.58
N ARG A 563 30.59 33.02 -20.20
CA ARG A 563 29.56 33.82 -19.53
C ARG A 563 28.45 32.92 -19.00
N SER A 564 27.95 32.00 -19.82
CA SER A 564 26.86 31.09 -19.41
C SER A 564 27.23 30.16 -18.26
N ILE A 565 28.49 29.72 -18.18
CA ILE A 565 29.01 28.94 -17.04
C ILE A 565 29.01 29.79 -15.76
N LEU A 566 29.47 31.04 -15.85
CA LEU A 566 29.61 31.95 -14.71
C LEU A 566 28.27 32.53 -14.25
N THR A 567 27.34 32.78 -15.16
CA THR A 567 25.99 33.29 -14.86
C THR A 567 25.00 32.18 -14.53
N GLY A 568 25.40 30.90 -14.67
CA GLY A 568 24.53 29.75 -14.39
C GLY A 568 23.41 29.52 -15.41
N THR A 569 23.43 30.20 -16.55
CA THR A 569 22.47 30.01 -17.64
C THR A 569 22.78 28.79 -18.51
N LEU A 570 23.91 28.12 -18.27
CA LEU A 570 24.25 26.87 -18.95
C LEU A 570 23.28 25.75 -18.57
N GLY A 571 22.73 25.07 -19.57
CA GLY A 571 21.74 24.00 -19.38
C GLY A 571 22.18 22.92 -18.37
N ALA A 572 21.27 22.58 -17.47
CA ALA A 572 21.04 21.27 -16.87
C ALA A 572 21.94 20.07 -17.21
N THR A 573 21.98 19.77 -18.50
CA THR A 573 22.53 18.56 -19.10
C THR A 573 23.98 18.69 -19.50
N VAL A 574 24.47 19.91 -19.72
CA VAL A 574 25.84 20.16 -20.17
C VAL A 574 26.81 19.78 -19.06
N THR A 575 27.67 18.80 -19.36
CA THR A 575 28.69 18.33 -18.43
C THR A 575 30.04 18.88 -18.75
N LEU A 576 30.97 18.75 -17.81
CA LEU A 576 32.39 19.06 -18.04
C LEU A 576 32.94 18.31 -19.27
N ALA A 577 32.47 17.08 -19.54
CA ALA A 577 32.93 16.32 -20.71
C ALA A 577 32.42 16.93 -22.03
N ASP A 578 31.25 17.54 -22.04
CA ASP A 578 30.70 18.23 -23.21
C ASP A 578 31.48 19.52 -23.46
N LEU A 579 31.77 20.28 -22.40
CA LEU A 579 32.64 21.47 -22.49
C LEU A 579 34.05 21.13 -22.97
N LEU A 580 34.64 20.04 -22.47
CA LEU A 580 35.96 19.58 -22.92
C LEU A 580 35.95 19.17 -24.40
N ARG A 581 34.85 18.62 -24.91
CA ARG A 581 34.69 18.31 -26.34
C ARG A 581 34.49 19.57 -27.17
N ALA A 582 33.62 20.47 -26.74
CA ALA A 582 33.42 21.76 -27.41
C ALA A 582 34.74 22.54 -27.51
N ALA A 583 35.53 22.56 -26.43
CA ALA A 583 36.83 23.20 -26.37
C ALA A 583 37.89 22.62 -27.33
N GLN A 584 37.65 21.47 -27.96
CA GLN A 584 38.53 20.95 -29.03
C GLN A 584 38.32 21.69 -30.36
N HIS A 585 37.16 22.31 -30.55
CA HIS A 585 36.87 23.12 -31.73
C HIS A 585 37.37 24.55 -31.50
N LEU A 586 38.38 24.98 -32.25
CA LEU A 586 38.92 26.35 -32.15
C LEU A 586 37.96 27.42 -32.69
N ASP A 587 37.02 27.02 -33.54
CA ASP A 587 35.97 27.88 -34.08
C ASP A 587 34.80 27.99 -33.09
N TRP A 588 34.58 29.19 -32.54
CA TRP A 588 33.52 29.46 -31.58
C TRP A 588 32.11 29.21 -32.12
N SER A 589 31.88 29.30 -33.44
CA SER A 589 30.58 29.00 -34.03
C SER A 589 30.21 27.52 -33.93
N ARG A 590 31.22 26.64 -33.88
CA ARG A 590 31.05 25.19 -33.71
C ARG A 590 31.00 24.74 -32.26
N GLN A 591 31.27 25.67 -31.33
CA GLN A 591 31.17 25.41 -29.90
C GLN A 591 29.76 25.70 -29.35
N ALA A 592 29.06 26.66 -29.95
CA ALA A 592 27.67 27.00 -29.67
C ALA A 592 26.74 25.89 -30.16
#